data_AF-A0A9P3JX41-F1
#
_entry.id   AF-A0A9P3JX41-F1
#
_cell.length_a   1.000
_cell.length_b   1.000
_cell.length_c   1.000
_cell.angle_alpha   90.00
_cell.angle_beta   90.00
_cell.angle_gamma   90.00
#
_symmetry.space_group_name_H-M   'P 1'
#
loop_
_entity.id
_entity.type
_entity.pdbx_description
1 polymer ?
#
loop_
_entity_poly.entity_id
_entity_poly.type
_entity_poly.pdbx_seq_one_letter_code
_entity_poly.pdbx_strand_id
1 'polypeptide(L)'
;MTVEEKVGQMMQIDQRALGLGDNITAYYIGSVLSGGGGWPQYAPNTPSAWADMVDNFQAKALRTRLRIPLVYGADAVHGHNNVLGATVFPHHVGLGAAGNATLVEEVAAAVAKEVAATGVRWTFSPAVTVCLDPRWGRCYESFGADPGLVTEMATAEIRGWMKVPSDAGNFPGNVFIAPTAKHYLGDGGTRGGVDRGETVGGEAELRKVHLPPYVAAVAEGVSAIMASYSSWNSSKMHGNRYLLTDVLRQEMGFKGVLLSDWEALTELPGSYEDQG
;
A
#
# COMPACT_ATOMS: atom_id res chain seq x y z
N MET A 1 17.21 -16.49 -12.13
CA MET A 1 17.61 -15.18 -11.59
C MET A 1 18.89 -15.36 -10.79
N THR A 2 19.87 -14.48 -10.96
CA THR A 2 21.05 -14.39 -10.07
C THR A 2 20.63 -13.86 -8.70
N VAL A 3 21.56 -13.81 -7.72
CA VAL A 3 21.26 -13.23 -6.41
C VAL A 3 20.94 -11.74 -6.53
N GLU A 4 21.71 -11.00 -7.33
CA GLU A 4 21.55 -9.58 -7.58
C GLU A 4 20.20 -9.29 -8.25
N GLU A 5 19.79 -10.11 -9.22
CA GLU A 5 18.47 -10.00 -9.84
C GLU A 5 17.34 -10.26 -8.82
N LYS A 6 17.51 -11.21 -7.88
CA LYS A 6 16.52 -11.47 -6.82
C LYS A 6 16.45 -10.33 -5.82
N VAL A 7 17.59 -9.79 -5.38
CA VAL A 7 17.67 -8.63 -4.48
C VAL A 7 17.04 -7.42 -5.14
N GLY A 8 17.33 -7.17 -6.42
CA GLY A 8 16.70 -6.08 -7.19
C GLY A 8 15.17 -6.17 -7.19
N GLN A 9 14.60 -7.38 -7.28
CA GLN A 9 13.15 -7.56 -7.18
C GLN A 9 12.56 -7.28 -5.79
N MET A 10 13.38 -7.30 -4.73
CA MET A 10 12.97 -6.95 -3.37
C MET A 10 13.12 -5.44 -3.07
N MET A 11 13.70 -4.68 -4.00
CA MET A 11 13.90 -3.23 -3.84
C MET A 11 12.72 -2.46 -4.44
N GLN A 12 12.17 -1.55 -3.65
CA GLN A 12 11.27 -0.50 -4.10
C GLN A 12 11.94 0.85 -3.87
N ILE A 13 12.11 1.64 -4.94
CA ILE A 13 12.83 2.92 -4.89
C ILE A 13 11.87 4.05 -5.21
N ASP A 14 11.91 5.13 -4.44
CA ASP A 14 11.16 6.33 -4.79
C ASP A 14 11.71 6.94 -6.07
N GLN A 15 10.81 7.34 -6.96
CA GLN A 15 11.18 7.93 -8.25
C GLN A 15 12.17 9.09 -8.11
N ARG A 16 12.13 9.81 -6.98
CA ARG A 16 13.00 10.96 -6.75
C ARG A 16 14.46 10.60 -6.56
N ALA A 17 14.76 9.38 -6.12
CA ALA A 17 16.11 8.90 -5.96
C ALA A 17 16.74 8.36 -7.26
N LEU A 18 15.94 8.11 -8.31
CA LEU A 18 16.43 7.45 -9.53
C LEU A 18 17.20 8.38 -10.47
N GLY A 19 16.95 9.69 -10.40
CA GLY A 19 17.55 10.68 -11.30
C GLY A 19 17.35 10.35 -12.79
N LEU A 20 18.23 10.85 -13.66
CA LEU A 20 18.17 10.62 -15.11
C LEU A 20 18.89 9.35 -15.58
N GLY A 21 19.59 8.64 -14.69
CA GLY A 21 20.42 7.47 -15.02
C GLY A 21 19.64 6.19 -15.30
N ASP A 22 20.37 5.12 -15.62
CA ASP A 22 19.85 3.77 -15.88
C ASP A 22 19.91 2.86 -14.65
N ASN A 23 19.76 3.44 -13.44
CA ASN A 23 19.82 2.72 -12.17
C ASN A 23 18.83 1.54 -12.09
N ILE A 24 17.63 1.68 -12.68
CA ILE A 24 16.65 0.59 -12.78
C ILE A 24 17.26 -0.64 -13.49
N THR A 25 17.90 -0.42 -14.64
CA THR A 25 18.53 -1.48 -15.42
C THR A 25 19.75 -2.05 -14.71
N ALA A 26 20.61 -1.18 -14.16
CA ALA A 26 21.86 -1.55 -13.54
C ALA A 26 21.68 -2.42 -12.27
N TYR A 27 20.61 -2.16 -11.51
CA TYR A 27 20.33 -2.83 -10.24
C TYR A 27 19.12 -3.76 -10.28
N TYR A 28 18.58 -4.06 -11.47
CA TYR A 28 17.45 -4.97 -11.66
C TYR A 28 16.22 -4.64 -10.79
N ILE A 29 15.97 -3.34 -10.58
CA ILE A 29 14.95 -2.83 -9.64
C ILE A 29 13.56 -3.39 -10.00
N GLY A 30 12.91 -4.02 -9.02
CA GLY A 30 11.60 -4.64 -9.18
C GLY A 30 10.44 -3.67 -9.03
N SER A 31 10.60 -2.61 -8.25
CA SER A 31 9.53 -1.65 -8.03
C SER A 31 10.02 -0.21 -7.89
N VAL A 32 9.19 0.72 -8.35
CA VAL A 32 9.35 2.16 -8.15
C VAL A 32 8.08 2.68 -7.47
N LEU A 33 8.20 3.71 -6.64
CA LEU A 33 7.03 4.38 -6.07
C LEU A 33 7.03 5.90 -6.25
N SER A 34 5.84 6.46 -6.15
CA SER A 34 5.62 7.87 -5.81
C SER A 34 5.03 7.96 -4.41
N GLY A 35 5.81 8.43 -3.43
CA GLY A 35 5.28 8.78 -2.12
C GLY A 35 4.39 10.04 -2.17
N GLY A 36 3.86 10.48 -1.02
CA GLY A 36 3.10 11.73 -0.92
C GLY A 36 3.87 12.93 -1.51
N GLY A 37 3.24 13.65 -2.44
CA GLY A 37 3.86 14.76 -3.17
C GLY A 37 4.93 14.33 -4.19
N GLY A 38 5.00 13.04 -4.54
CA GLY A 38 5.90 12.53 -5.56
C GLY A 38 5.29 12.57 -6.96
N TRP A 39 5.35 13.71 -7.64
CA TRP A 39 4.95 13.84 -9.05
C TRP A 39 6.18 13.82 -10.01
N PRO A 40 5.99 13.70 -11.33
CA PRO A 40 7.09 13.75 -12.30
C PRO A 40 7.96 15.01 -12.13
N GLN A 41 9.23 14.85 -11.76
CA GLN A 41 10.08 16.00 -11.38
C GLN A 41 10.47 16.92 -12.53
N TYR A 42 10.52 16.39 -13.75
CA TYR A 42 11.01 17.10 -14.93
C TYR A 42 9.90 17.37 -15.95
N ALA A 43 8.63 17.28 -15.53
CA ALA A 43 7.47 17.49 -16.37
C ALA A 43 6.32 18.13 -15.55
N PRO A 44 5.32 18.76 -16.21
CA PRO A 44 4.11 19.21 -15.53
C PRO A 44 3.40 18.04 -14.81
N ASN A 45 2.73 18.32 -13.70
CA ASN A 45 1.90 17.31 -13.03
C ASN A 45 0.59 17.12 -13.83
N THR A 46 0.63 16.29 -14.86
CA THR A 46 -0.54 15.93 -15.69
C THR A 46 -0.64 14.42 -15.82
N PRO A 47 -1.84 13.84 -16.06
CA PRO A 47 -1.98 12.39 -16.24
C PRO A 47 -1.06 11.81 -17.33
N SER A 48 -0.87 12.52 -18.45
CA SER A 48 0.04 12.11 -19.52
C SER A 48 1.51 12.07 -19.08
N ALA A 49 1.98 13.09 -18.34
CA ALA A 49 3.36 13.12 -17.86
C ALA A 49 3.65 12.00 -16.85
N TRP A 50 2.65 11.61 -16.06
CA TRP A 50 2.76 10.42 -15.22
C TRP A 50 2.87 9.13 -16.05
N ALA A 51 1.99 8.95 -17.04
CA ALA A 51 2.06 7.80 -17.93
C ALA A 51 3.42 7.70 -18.65
N ASP A 52 3.91 8.81 -19.21
CA ASP A 52 5.22 8.88 -19.88
C ASP A 52 6.37 8.53 -18.92
N MET A 53 6.31 8.99 -17.66
CA MET A 53 7.30 8.66 -16.63
C MET A 53 7.29 7.16 -16.30
N VAL A 54 6.12 6.57 -16.08
CA VAL A 54 5.99 5.13 -15.77
C VAL A 54 6.46 4.28 -16.96
N ASP A 55 6.08 4.64 -18.18
CA ASP A 55 6.53 3.95 -19.41
C ASP A 55 8.04 4.06 -19.60
N ASN A 56 8.65 5.21 -19.28
CA ASN A 56 10.10 5.37 -19.32
C ASN A 56 10.80 4.40 -18.34
N PHE A 57 10.31 4.30 -17.11
CA PHE A 57 10.85 3.36 -16.14
C PHE A 57 10.66 1.91 -16.60
N GLN A 58 9.49 1.55 -17.14
CA GLN A 58 9.26 0.22 -17.71
C GLN A 58 10.25 -0.10 -18.81
N ALA A 59 10.47 0.84 -19.74
CA ALA A 59 11.42 0.66 -20.83
C ALA A 59 12.84 0.42 -20.32
N LYS A 60 13.23 0.98 -19.16
CA LYS A 60 14.52 0.68 -18.51
C LYS A 60 14.54 -0.75 -17.95
N ALA A 61 13.53 -1.16 -17.19
CA ALA A 61 13.45 -2.53 -16.64
C ALA A 61 13.49 -3.61 -17.75
N LEU A 62 12.83 -3.36 -18.88
CA LEU A 62 12.80 -4.27 -20.03
C LEU A 62 14.11 -4.36 -20.82
N ARG A 63 15.12 -3.53 -20.52
CA ARG A 63 16.49 -3.67 -21.08
C ARG A 63 17.32 -4.72 -20.34
N THR A 64 16.90 -5.15 -19.16
CA THR A 64 17.61 -6.18 -18.38
C THR A 64 17.63 -7.53 -19.12
N ARG A 65 18.57 -8.41 -18.76
CA ARG A 65 18.73 -9.74 -19.36
C ARG A 65 17.45 -10.58 -19.33
N LEU A 66 16.70 -10.52 -18.23
CA LEU A 66 15.45 -11.28 -18.04
C LEU A 66 14.19 -10.51 -18.44
N ARG A 67 14.30 -9.19 -18.66
CA ARG A 67 13.18 -8.31 -19.05
C ARG A 67 11.97 -8.45 -18.12
N ILE A 68 12.20 -8.61 -16.82
CA ILE A 68 11.13 -8.64 -15.83
C ILE A 68 10.56 -7.20 -15.75
N PRO A 69 9.24 -7.01 -15.97
CA PRO A 69 8.63 -5.69 -15.87
C PRO A 69 8.66 -5.20 -14.42
N LEU A 70 8.84 -3.90 -14.22
CA LEU A 70 8.75 -3.32 -12.88
C LEU A 70 7.28 -3.18 -12.45
N VAL A 71 7.02 -3.00 -11.16
CA VAL A 71 5.70 -2.57 -10.67
C VAL A 71 5.81 -1.17 -10.09
N TYR A 72 4.94 -0.26 -10.54
CA TYR A 72 4.91 1.12 -10.05
C TYR A 72 3.80 1.29 -9.00
N GLY A 73 4.18 1.72 -7.79
CA GLY A 73 3.30 1.97 -6.65
C GLY A 73 3.00 3.46 -6.42
N ALA A 74 1.82 3.79 -5.91
CA ALA A 74 1.49 5.14 -5.45
C ALA A 74 0.48 5.12 -4.30
N ASP A 75 0.52 6.14 -3.44
CA ASP A 75 -0.57 6.43 -2.50
C ASP A 75 -1.76 7.05 -3.26
N ALA A 76 -2.77 6.24 -3.57
CA ALA A 76 -4.07 6.68 -4.06
C ALA A 76 -5.15 6.34 -3.02
N VAL A 77 -5.17 7.11 -1.92
CA VAL A 77 -5.90 6.78 -0.67
C VAL A 77 -7.24 7.50 -0.51
N HIS A 78 -7.55 8.44 -1.41
CA HIS A 78 -8.85 9.12 -1.48
C HIS A 78 -9.06 9.73 -2.88
N GLY A 79 -8.69 8.96 -3.91
CA GLY A 79 -8.46 9.47 -5.26
C GLY A 79 -7.02 9.19 -5.69
N HIS A 80 -6.68 9.48 -6.95
CA HIS A 80 -5.27 9.50 -7.39
C HIS A 80 -4.60 10.80 -6.93
N ASN A 81 -4.55 10.99 -5.61
CA ASN A 81 -4.41 12.27 -4.93
C ASN A 81 -3.09 13.02 -5.16
N ASN A 82 -2.08 12.38 -5.78
CA ASN A 82 -0.84 13.04 -6.19
C ASN A 82 -0.94 13.70 -7.58
N VAL A 83 -1.97 13.37 -8.37
CA VAL A 83 -2.14 13.85 -9.75
C VAL A 83 -3.03 15.08 -9.77
N LEU A 84 -2.52 16.17 -10.34
CA LEU A 84 -3.31 17.39 -10.47
C LEU A 84 -4.52 17.15 -11.40
N GLY A 85 -5.71 17.49 -10.91
CA GLY A 85 -6.96 17.32 -11.64
C GLY A 85 -7.63 15.95 -11.47
N ALA A 86 -7.03 15.02 -10.71
CA ALA A 86 -7.69 13.79 -10.30
C ALA A 86 -8.87 14.07 -9.35
N THR A 87 -9.85 13.18 -9.34
CA THR A 87 -11.00 13.30 -8.43
C THR A 87 -10.51 13.05 -6.99
N VAL A 88 -10.89 13.94 -6.07
CA VAL A 88 -10.61 13.78 -4.64
C VAL A 88 -11.90 13.42 -3.91
N PHE A 89 -11.93 12.20 -3.37
CA PHE A 89 -13.04 11.67 -2.60
C PHE A 89 -12.88 12.02 -1.10
N PRO A 90 -13.95 11.88 -0.30
CA PRO A 90 -13.82 11.91 1.16
C PRO A 90 -12.80 10.87 1.63
N HIS A 91 -12.00 11.22 2.64
CA HIS A 91 -11.15 10.24 3.31
C HIS A 91 -11.99 9.15 4.00
N HIS A 92 -11.35 8.03 4.34
CA HIS A 92 -12.02 6.84 4.87
C HIS A 92 -12.93 7.11 6.06
N VAL A 93 -12.62 8.05 6.97
CA VAL A 93 -13.53 8.37 8.09
C VAL A 93 -14.89 8.87 7.62
N GLY A 94 -14.92 9.63 6.52
CA GLY A 94 -16.16 10.09 5.89
C GLY A 94 -16.88 8.98 5.14
N LEU A 95 -16.13 8.09 4.46
CA LEU A 95 -16.70 6.93 3.78
C LEU A 95 -17.28 5.90 4.78
N GLY A 96 -16.61 5.69 5.91
CA GLY A 96 -17.10 4.86 6.99
C GLY A 96 -18.32 5.47 7.68
N ALA A 97 -18.37 6.79 7.85
CA ALA A 97 -19.56 7.49 8.34
C ALA A 97 -20.77 7.35 7.38
N ALA A 98 -20.54 7.19 6.08
CA ALA A 98 -21.61 6.88 5.12
C ALA A 98 -22.15 5.45 5.28
N GLY A 99 -21.37 4.52 5.84
CA GLY A 99 -21.80 3.16 6.16
C GLY A 99 -22.31 2.38 4.96
N ASN A 100 -21.72 2.59 3.78
CA ASN A 100 -22.20 2.04 2.52
C ASN A 100 -21.06 1.36 1.74
N ALA A 101 -20.96 0.04 1.89
CA ALA A 101 -19.92 -0.76 1.25
C ALA A 101 -19.98 -0.68 -0.28
N THR A 102 -21.18 -0.68 -0.87
CA THR A 102 -21.36 -0.54 -2.32
C THR A 102 -20.77 0.78 -2.82
N LEU A 103 -21.03 1.88 -2.12
CA LEU A 103 -20.45 3.19 -2.45
C LEU A 103 -18.91 3.15 -2.38
N VAL A 104 -18.33 2.52 -1.35
CA VAL A 104 -16.87 2.40 -1.23
C VAL A 104 -16.27 1.58 -2.38
N GLU A 105 -16.92 0.49 -2.77
CA GLU A 105 -16.51 -0.31 -3.94
C GLU A 105 -16.56 0.50 -5.25
N GLU A 106 -17.64 1.27 -5.46
CA GLU A 106 -17.79 2.16 -6.63
C GLU A 106 -16.74 3.28 -6.66
N VAL A 107 -16.46 3.89 -5.51
CA VAL A 107 -15.39 4.90 -5.36
C VAL A 107 -14.05 4.27 -5.73
N ALA A 108 -13.68 3.14 -5.15
CA ALA A 108 -12.43 2.45 -5.45
C ALA A 108 -12.32 2.07 -6.92
N ALA A 109 -13.41 1.60 -7.55
CA ALA A 109 -13.43 1.28 -8.97
C ALA A 109 -13.24 2.53 -9.87
N ALA A 110 -13.78 3.69 -9.47
CA ALA A 110 -13.52 4.95 -10.16
C ALA A 110 -12.05 5.37 -10.03
N VAL A 111 -11.49 5.31 -8.81
CA VAL A 111 -10.07 5.63 -8.58
C VAL A 111 -9.15 4.66 -9.31
N ALA A 112 -9.48 3.38 -9.37
CA ALA A 112 -8.72 2.38 -10.12
C ALA A 112 -8.58 2.74 -11.62
N LYS A 113 -9.62 3.31 -12.24
CA LYS A 113 -9.56 3.83 -13.63
C LYS A 113 -8.57 5.00 -13.74
N GLU A 114 -8.63 5.96 -12.80
CA GLU A 114 -7.75 7.13 -12.77
C GLU A 114 -6.28 6.73 -12.56
N VAL A 115 -6.02 5.83 -11.61
CA VAL A 115 -4.69 5.26 -11.36
C VAL A 115 -4.18 4.56 -12.62
N ALA A 116 -5.00 3.72 -13.25
CA ALA A 116 -4.61 2.98 -14.44
C ALA A 116 -4.28 3.88 -15.64
N ALA A 117 -4.97 5.02 -15.78
CA ALA A 117 -4.76 6.02 -16.83
C ALA A 117 -3.37 6.68 -16.76
N THR A 118 -2.69 6.59 -15.61
CA THR A 118 -1.34 7.14 -15.41
C THR A 118 -0.23 6.09 -15.49
N GLY A 119 -0.55 4.87 -15.93
CA GLY A 119 0.40 3.75 -16.02
C GLY A 119 0.68 3.03 -14.69
N VAL A 120 0.25 3.58 -13.55
CA VAL A 120 0.37 2.96 -12.22
C VAL A 120 -0.47 1.68 -12.15
N ARG A 121 0.05 0.65 -11.44
CA ARG A 121 -0.58 -0.68 -11.32
C ARG A 121 -0.66 -1.21 -9.89
N TRP A 122 -0.19 -0.45 -8.91
CA TRP A 122 -0.19 -0.81 -7.50
C TRP A 122 -0.57 0.40 -6.64
N THR A 123 -1.59 0.26 -5.79
CA THR A 123 -1.99 1.30 -4.84
C THR A 123 -1.69 0.88 -3.39
N PHE A 124 -1.34 1.86 -2.56
CA PHE A 124 -1.16 1.68 -1.13
C PHE A 124 -2.46 1.96 -0.36
N SER A 125 -3.55 1.28 -0.74
CA SER A 125 -4.89 1.39 -0.14
C SER A 125 -5.61 0.02 -0.18
N PRO A 126 -6.52 -0.30 0.76
CA PRO A 126 -7.02 0.50 1.89
C PRO A 126 -6.08 0.60 3.10
N ALA A 127 -6.21 1.70 3.85
CA ALA A 127 -5.83 1.70 5.26
C ALA A 127 -6.92 0.96 6.05
N VAL A 128 -6.59 -0.21 6.57
CA VAL A 128 -7.52 -1.09 7.32
C VAL A 128 -7.39 -0.90 8.84
N THR A 129 -6.82 0.23 9.23
CA THR A 129 -6.61 0.63 10.61
C THR A 129 -7.95 0.69 11.35
N VAL A 130 -7.96 0.22 12.59
CA VAL A 130 -9.06 0.49 13.55
C VAL A 130 -8.55 1.57 14.50
N CYS A 131 -9.03 2.80 14.33
CA CYS A 131 -8.55 3.95 15.11
C CYS A 131 -9.29 4.03 16.45
N LEU A 132 -8.59 3.78 17.56
CA LEU A 132 -9.16 3.78 18.91
C LEU A 132 -8.99 5.12 19.65
N ASP A 133 -8.04 5.95 19.21
CA ASP A 133 -7.72 7.23 19.84
C ASP A 133 -7.68 8.35 18.79
N PRO A 134 -8.69 9.25 18.75
CA PRO A 134 -8.78 10.28 17.73
C PRO A 134 -7.72 11.38 17.86
N ARG A 135 -6.87 11.34 18.90
CA ARG A 135 -5.66 12.18 18.95
C ARG A 135 -4.62 11.78 17.90
N TRP A 136 -4.73 10.56 17.35
CA TRP A 136 -3.83 10.09 16.32
C TRP A 136 -4.03 10.85 15.01
N GLY A 137 -2.93 11.41 14.50
CA GLY A 137 -2.94 12.27 13.31
C GLY A 137 -3.45 11.60 12.04
N ARG A 138 -3.49 10.25 11.99
CA ARG A 138 -3.97 9.47 10.84
C ARG A 138 -5.36 8.86 11.06
N CYS A 139 -6.07 9.25 12.12
CA CYS A 139 -7.39 8.69 12.40
C CYS A 139 -8.41 8.94 11.27
N TYR A 140 -8.21 10.00 10.46
CA TYR A 140 -9.03 10.27 9.27
C TYR A 140 -8.86 9.23 8.14
N GLU A 141 -7.74 8.50 8.14
CA GLU A 141 -7.46 7.42 7.18
C GLU A 141 -8.14 6.10 7.60
N SER A 142 -8.70 6.02 8.80
CA SER A 142 -9.51 4.88 9.23
C SER A 142 -10.97 5.04 8.81
N PHE A 143 -11.63 3.94 8.43
CA PHE A 143 -13.08 3.91 8.27
C PHE A 143 -13.85 4.09 9.60
N GLY A 144 -13.21 3.84 10.74
CA GLY A 144 -13.81 4.07 12.04
C GLY A 144 -13.07 3.43 13.21
N ALA A 145 -13.78 3.28 14.32
CA ALA A 145 -13.28 2.62 15.53
C ALA A 145 -13.85 1.20 15.73
N ASP A 146 -14.83 0.81 14.91
CA ASP A 146 -15.45 -0.52 14.97
C ASP A 146 -14.77 -1.47 13.97
N PRO A 147 -14.20 -2.61 14.43
CA PRO A 147 -13.55 -3.58 13.54
C PRO A 147 -14.46 -4.16 12.46
N GLY A 148 -15.77 -4.30 12.73
CA GLY A 148 -16.75 -4.82 11.78
C GLY A 148 -16.96 -3.85 10.62
N LEU A 149 -17.21 -2.58 10.92
CA LEU A 149 -17.33 -1.51 9.93
C LEU A 149 -16.06 -1.39 9.09
N VAL A 150 -14.89 -1.35 9.73
CA VAL A 150 -13.60 -1.27 9.01
C VAL A 150 -13.41 -2.47 8.09
N THR A 151 -13.75 -3.68 8.55
CA THR A 151 -13.68 -4.90 7.74
C THR A 151 -14.60 -4.83 6.52
N GLU A 152 -15.85 -4.41 6.70
CA GLU A 152 -16.84 -4.32 5.63
C GLU A 152 -16.41 -3.30 4.56
N MET A 153 -16.01 -2.09 4.97
CA MET A 153 -15.60 -1.04 4.03
C MET A 153 -14.28 -1.38 3.32
N ALA A 154 -13.28 -1.89 4.04
CA ALA A 154 -11.98 -2.23 3.46
C ALA A 154 -12.08 -3.35 2.42
N THR A 155 -12.90 -4.38 2.67
CA THR A 155 -13.10 -5.47 1.69
C THR A 155 -13.81 -4.98 0.43
N ALA A 156 -14.77 -4.05 0.58
CA ALA A 156 -15.41 -3.40 -0.55
C ALA A 156 -14.42 -2.57 -1.38
N GLU A 157 -13.54 -1.81 -0.73
CA GLU A 157 -12.50 -1.05 -1.43
C GLU A 157 -11.54 -1.98 -2.19
N ILE A 158 -11.08 -3.07 -1.55
CA ILE A 158 -10.22 -4.11 -2.17
C ILE A 158 -10.87 -4.68 -3.44
N ARG A 159 -12.17 -4.99 -3.41
CA ARG A 159 -12.89 -5.47 -4.60
C ARG A 159 -12.92 -4.42 -5.71
N GLY A 160 -13.17 -3.16 -5.38
CA GLY A 160 -13.20 -2.07 -6.36
C GLY A 160 -11.87 -1.85 -7.06
N TRP A 161 -10.74 -2.03 -6.34
CA TRP A 161 -9.40 -1.99 -6.92
C TRP A 161 -9.13 -3.11 -7.95
N MET A 162 -9.63 -4.31 -7.69
CA MET A 162 -9.32 -5.50 -8.49
C MET A 162 -10.32 -5.78 -9.62
N LYS A 163 -11.52 -5.21 -9.56
CA LYS A 163 -12.64 -5.57 -10.44
C LYS A 163 -13.33 -4.35 -11.01
N VAL A 164 -12.66 -3.67 -11.94
CA VAL A 164 -13.29 -2.65 -12.76
C VAL A 164 -13.74 -3.28 -14.08
N PRO A 165 -15.05 -3.35 -14.38
CA PRO A 165 -15.53 -3.79 -15.68
C PRO A 165 -14.93 -2.95 -16.80
N SER A 166 -14.55 -3.58 -17.91
CA SER A 166 -14.21 -2.82 -19.10
C SER A 166 -15.49 -2.18 -19.65
N ASP A 167 -15.67 -0.88 -19.43
CA ASP A 167 -16.66 -0.14 -20.18
C ASP A 167 -16.10 -0.05 -21.61
N ALA A 168 -16.81 -0.66 -22.56
CA ALA A 168 -16.43 -0.69 -23.97
C ALA A 168 -16.16 0.74 -24.46
N GLY A 169 -14.88 1.09 -24.64
CA GLY A 169 -14.50 2.42 -25.13
C GLY A 169 -13.00 2.71 -25.06
N ASN A 170 -12.38 2.62 -23.86
CA ASN A 170 -11.04 3.21 -23.66
C ASN A 170 -9.96 2.27 -23.08
N PHE A 171 -10.33 1.14 -22.47
CA PHE A 171 -9.37 0.16 -21.95
C PHE A 171 -9.69 -1.25 -22.45
N PRO A 172 -8.76 -1.95 -23.12
CA PRO A 172 -8.93 -3.36 -23.43
C PRO A 172 -8.79 -4.19 -22.14
N GLY A 173 -9.89 -4.76 -21.67
CA GLY A 173 -9.93 -5.66 -20.49
C GLY A 173 -10.31 -4.99 -19.17
N ASN A 174 -10.49 -5.80 -18.13
CA ASN A 174 -10.79 -5.31 -16.78
C ASN A 174 -9.58 -4.54 -16.22
N VAL A 175 -9.81 -3.38 -15.61
CA VAL A 175 -8.75 -2.65 -14.90
C VAL A 175 -8.53 -3.34 -13.55
N PHE A 176 -7.29 -3.75 -13.31
CA PHE A 176 -6.81 -4.31 -12.06
C PHE A 176 -5.68 -3.43 -11.53
N ILE A 177 -5.87 -2.88 -10.34
CA ILE A 177 -4.82 -2.24 -9.55
C ILE A 177 -4.57 -3.12 -8.34
N ALA A 178 -3.32 -3.52 -8.10
CA ALA A 178 -2.97 -4.32 -6.94
C ALA A 178 -3.26 -3.52 -5.64
N PRO A 179 -4.13 -3.98 -4.73
CA PRO A 179 -4.39 -3.29 -3.46
C PRO A 179 -3.38 -3.68 -2.38
N THR A 180 -3.21 -2.78 -1.40
CA THR A 180 -2.35 -2.99 -0.22
C THR A 180 -3.13 -2.70 1.05
N ALA A 181 -3.38 -3.71 1.88
CA ALA A 181 -3.93 -3.48 3.21
C ALA A 181 -2.83 -2.97 4.15
N LYS A 182 -3.05 -1.83 4.82
CA LYS A 182 -2.05 -1.19 5.69
C LYS A 182 -2.63 -0.58 6.99
N HIS A 183 -1.86 -0.43 8.07
CA HIS A 183 -0.47 -0.92 8.28
C HIS A 183 -0.45 -2.04 9.32
N TYR A 184 0.20 -3.16 9.01
CA TYR A 184 0.14 -4.41 9.75
C TYR A 184 1.14 -4.41 10.94
N LEU A 185 0.70 -4.53 12.19
CA LEU A 185 -0.68 -4.34 12.64
C LEU A 185 -0.75 -3.54 13.93
N GLY A 186 -1.96 -3.02 14.22
CA GLY A 186 -2.24 -2.31 15.47
C GLY A 186 -1.81 -0.85 15.47
N ASP A 187 -1.52 -0.25 14.31
CA ASP A 187 -1.20 1.17 14.13
C ASP A 187 -2.23 2.12 14.79
N GLY A 188 -3.53 1.83 14.67
CA GLY A 188 -4.60 2.64 15.29
C GLY A 188 -4.82 2.45 16.79
N GLY A 189 -4.05 1.55 17.43
CA GLY A 189 -4.15 1.23 18.85
C GLY A 189 -3.03 1.81 19.72
N THR A 190 -2.23 2.73 19.18
CA THR A 190 -1.07 3.27 19.90
C THR A 190 -1.49 4.06 21.13
N ARG A 191 -0.74 3.89 22.22
CA ARG A 191 -1.03 4.54 23.50
C ARG A 191 -1.06 6.06 23.33
N GLY A 192 -2.22 6.66 23.61
CA GLY A 192 -2.42 8.10 23.50
C GLY A 192 -2.54 8.62 22.07
N GLY A 193 -2.71 7.75 21.08
CA GLY A 193 -2.77 8.11 19.67
C GLY A 193 -1.45 8.67 19.13
N VAL A 194 -0.31 8.27 19.70
CA VAL A 194 1.01 8.73 19.23
C VAL A 194 1.34 8.03 17.92
N ASP A 195 1.56 8.80 16.87
CA ASP A 195 1.95 8.25 15.57
C ASP A 195 3.27 7.47 15.66
N ARG A 196 3.32 6.30 15.00
CA ARG A 196 4.43 5.32 15.09
C ARG A 196 4.74 4.85 16.52
N GLY A 197 3.84 5.10 17.45
CA GLY A 197 3.99 4.78 18.86
C GLY A 197 3.84 3.29 19.17
N GLU A 198 3.55 3.01 20.43
CA GLU A 198 3.44 1.65 20.95
C GLU A 198 1.99 1.27 21.23
N THR A 199 1.55 0.17 20.64
CA THR A 199 0.31 -0.53 20.98
C THR A 199 0.61 -1.54 22.08
N VAL A 200 -0.12 -1.47 23.19
CA VAL A 200 0.16 -2.29 24.38
C VAL A 200 -1.06 -3.12 24.72
N GLY A 201 -0.84 -4.40 25.04
CA GLY A 201 -1.91 -5.29 25.46
C GLY A 201 -1.62 -6.75 25.16
N GLY A 202 -2.54 -7.61 25.55
CA GLY A 202 -2.48 -9.04 25.25
C GLY A 202 -2.79 -9.33 23.78
N GLU A 203 -2.26 -10.43 23.27
CA GLU A 203 -2.46 -10.84 21.88
C GLU A 203 -3.93 -11.07 21.53
N ALA A 204 -4.72 -11.59 22.48
CA ALA A 204 -6.14 -11.79 22.29
C ALA A 204 -6.89 -10.50 21.92
N GLU A 205 -6.53 -9.37 22.55
CA GLU A 205 -7.15 -8.07 22.24
C GLU A 205 -6.62 -7.51 20.90
N LEU A 206 -5.31 -7.62 20.68
CA LEU A 206 -4.70 -7.26 19.39
C LEU A 206 -5.41 -7.97 18.22
N ARG A 207 -5.64 -9.28 18.37
CA ARG A 207 -6.31 -10.12 17.37
C ARG A 207 -7.79 -9.83 17.25
N LYS A 208 -8.47 -9.52 18.35
CA LYS A 208 -9.90 -9.21 18.34
C LYS A 208 -10.19 -7.88 17.64
N VAL A 209 -9.31 -6.88 17.82
CA VAL A 209 -9.56 -5.52 17.33
C VAL A 209 -8.90 -5.25 15.99
N HIS A 210 -7.60 -5.56 15.86
CA HIS A 210 -6.79 -5.05 14.74
C HIS A 210 -6.53 -6.08 13.64
N LEU A 211 -6.72 -7.38 13.92
CA LEU A 211 -6.50 -8.45 12.94
C LEU A 211 -7.71 -8.75 12.01
N PRO A 212 -9.00 -8.59 12.40
CA PRO A 212 -10.11 -9.01 11.55
C PRO A 212 -10.11 -8.39 10.15
N PRO A 213 -9.82 -7.09 9.96
CA PRO A 213 -9.75 -6.49 8.63
C PRO A 213 -8.69 -7.15 7.73
N TYR A 214 -7.56 -7.60 8.28
CA TYR A 214 -6.53 -8.30 7.52
C TYR A 214 -6.94 -9.72 7.14
N VAL A 215 -7.61 -10.46 8.03
CA VAL A 215 -8.12 -11.79 7.72
C VAL A 215 -9.08 -11.72 6.53
N ALA A 216 -9.99 -10.74 6.55
CA ALA A 216 -10.91 -10.51 5.46
C ALA A 216 -10.21 -10.04 4.18
N ALA A 217 -9.24 -9.12 4.27
CA ALA A 217 -8.44 -8.67 3.12
C ALA A 217 -7.69 -9.83 2.45
N VAL A 218 -7.11 -10.75 3.23
CA VAL A 218 -6.45 -11.95 2.70
C VAL A 218 -7.46 -12.89 2.02
N ALA A 219 -8.65 -13.07 2.60
CA ALA A 219 -9.72 -13.88 2.00
C ALA A 219 -10.25 -13.30 0.68
N GLU A 220 -10.30 -11.97 0.55
CA GLU A 220 -10.66 -11.27 -0.69
C GLU A 220 -9.55 -11.31 -1.75
N GLY A 221 -8.33 -11.69 -1.39
CA GLY A 221 -7.19 -11.78 -2.31
C GLY A 221 -6.37 -10.51 -2.44
N VAL A 222 -6.24 -9.71 -1.37
CA VAL A 222 -5.36 -8.52 -1.35
C VAL A 222 -3.95 -8.87 -1.86
N SER A 223 -3.39 -8.01 -2.71
CA SER A 223 -2.11 -8.29 -3.39
C SER A 223 -0.90 -8.06 -2.48
N ALA A 224 -0.98 -7.06 -1.62
CA ALA A 224 0.09 -6.69 -0.71
C ALA A 224 -0.42 -6.35 0.70
N ILE A 225 0.46 -6.48 1.68
CA ILE A 225 0.28 -5.97 3.04
C ILE A 225 1.50 -5.14 3.40
N MET A 226 1.30 -3.95 3.95
CA MET A 226 2.38 -3.07 4.40
C MET A 226 2.53 -3.15 5.91
N ALA A 227 3.73 -3.41 6.43
CA ALA A 227 4.00 -3.43 7.87
C ALA A 227 3.99 -2.02 8.47
N SER A 228 3.47 -1.88 9.70
CA SER A 228 3.37 -0.63 10.45
C SER A 228 4.70 -0.18 11.04
N TYR A 229 4.96 1.13 11.14
CA TYR A 229 6.04 1.66 11.97
C TYR A 229 5.89 1.37 13.47
N SER A 230 4.65 1.19 13.93
CA SER A 230 4.34 1.02 15.35
C SER A 230 5.01 -0.21 15.95
N SER A 231 5.07 -0.23 17.28
CA SER A 231 5.48 -1.39 18.05
C SER A 231 4.28 -2.05 18.73
N TRP A 232 4.37 -3.35 19.00
CA TRP A 232 3.47 -4.06 19.92
C TRP A 232 4.28 -4.60 21.09
N ASN A 233 3.94 -4.19 22.32
CA ASN A 233 4.70 -4.53 23.53
C ASN A 233 6.22 -4.36 23.30
N SER A 234 6.61 -3.17 22.84
CA SER A 234 7.96 -2.71 22.54
C SER A 234 8.67 -3.39 21.35
N SER A 235 8.07 -4.42 20.74
CA SER A 235 8.59 -5.05 19.52
C SER A 235 8.12 -4.28 18.29
N LYS A 236 9.04 -3.66 17.55
CA LYS A 236 8.77 -3.00 16.26
C LYS A 236 8.18 -3.99 15.27
N MET A 237 7.09 -3.62 14.58
CA MET A 237 6.42 -4.54 13.65
C MET A 237 7.34 -5.04 12.54
N HIS A 238 8.17 -4.17 11.94
CA HIS A 238 9.13 -4.57 10.88
C HIS A 238 10.14 -5.64 11.29
N GLY A 239 10.43 -5.78 12.59
CA GLY A 239 11.31 -6.82 13.14
C GLY A 239 10.55 -7.98 13.80
N ASN A 240 9.21 -7.94 13.81
CA ASN A 240 8.39 -8.90 14.54
C ASN A 240 8.14 -10.16 13.70
N ARG A 241 9.11 -11.10 13.74
CA ARG A 241 9.00 -12.36 13.00
C ARG A 241 7.73 -13.15 13.34
N TYR A 242 7.32 -13.15 14.60
CA TYR A 242 6.13 -13.86 15.05
C TYR A 242 4.87 -13.38 14.29
N LEU A 243 4.61 -12.07 14.29
CA LEU A 243 3.43 -11.52 13.61
C LEU A 243 3.59 -11.57 12.08
N LEU A 244 4.75 -11.20 11.55
CA LEU A 244 4.95 -11.11 10.10
C LEU A 244 5.08 -12.47 9.39
N THR A 245 5.51 -13.51 10.10
CA THR A 245 5.73 -14.85 9.52
C THR A 245 4.76 -15.88 10.09
N ASP A 246 4.76 -16.08 11.41
CA ASP A 246 3.99 -17.18 11.99
C ASP A 246 2.48 -16.86 11.92
N VAL A 247 2.07 -15.63 12.25
CA VAL A 247 0.67 -15.21 12.12
C VAL A 247 0.31 -14.91 10.67
N LEU A 248 0.97 -13.93 10.03
CA LEU A 248 0.57 -13.49 8.71
C LEU A 248 0.77 -14.54 7.60
N ARG A 249 1.93 -15.19 7.52
CA ARG A 249 2.25 -16.11 6.41
C ARG A 249 1.76 -17.53 6.65
N GLN A 250 1.89 -18.04 7.87
CA GLN A 250 1.57 -19.43 8.19
C GLN A 250 0.11 -19.57 8.64
N GLU A 251 -0.31 -18.85 9.68
CA GLU A 251 -1.67 -18.96 10.23
C GLU A 251 -2.74 -18.38 9.28
N MET A 252 -2.58 -17.14 8.82
CA MET A 252 -3.52 -16.50 7.89
C MET A 252 -3.32 -16.94 6.43
N GLY A 253 -2.20 -17.60 6.13
CA GLY A 253 -1.91 -18.13 4.80
C GLY A 253 -1.58 -17.07 3.72
N PHE A 254 -1.25 -15.83 4.08
CA PHE A 254 -1.02 -14.76 3.10
C PHE A 254 0.14 -15.07 2.14
N LYS A 255 -0.13 -15.09 0.84
CA LYS A 255 0.85 -15.41 -0.23
C LYS A 255 1.30 -14.21 -1.07
N GLY A 256 0.75 -13.03 -0.82
CA GLY A 256 1.09 -11.80 -1.56
C GLY A 256 2.41 -11.16 -1.13
N VAL A 257 2.61 -9.89 -1.50
CA VAL A 257 3.81 -9.12 -1.14
C VAL A 257 3.69 -8.58 0.28
N LEU A 258 4.71 -8.79 1.11
CA LEU A 258 4.86 -8.07 2.38
C LEU A 258 5.84 -6.94 2.14
N LEU A 259 5.39 -5.70 2.29
CA LEU A 259 6.13 -4.48 2.02
C LEU A 259 6.44 -3.74 3.34
N SER A 260 7.60 -3.11 3.45
CA SER A 260 7.87 -2.15 4.52
C SER A 260 7.24 -0.79 4.21
N ASP A 261 6.73 -0.08 5.23
CA ASP A 261 6.54 1.37 5.11
C ASP A 261 7.86 2.12 4.81
N TRP A 262 7.76 3.39 4.44
CA TRP A 262 8.84 4.24 3.95
C TRP A 262 10.03 4.31 4.93
N GLU A 263 11.20 3.84 4.52
CA GLU A 263 12.43 3.84 5.36
C GLU A 263 12.25 3.16 6.74
N ALA A 264 11.19 2.39 6.96
CA ALA A 264 10.83 1.90 8.29
C ALA A 264 11.83 0.93 8.91
N LEU A 265 12.65 0.28 8.07
CA LEU A 265 13.77 -0.54 8.53
C LEU A 265 14.83 0.28 9.30
N THR A 266 14.93 1.59 9.06
CA THR A 266 15.80 2.49 9.84
C THR A 266 15.35 2.68 11.28
N GLU A 267 14.10 2.33 11.61
CA GLU A 267 13.58 2.37 12.97
C GLU A 267 13.84 1.09 13.77
N LEU A 268 14.47 0.08 13.16
CA LEU A 268 14.95 -1.11 13.85
C LEU A 268 16.30 -0.84 14.52
N PRO A 269 16.61 -1.50 15.65
CA PRO A 269 17.92 -1.38 16.27
C PRO A 269 19.02 -1.95 15.37
N GLY A 270 20.23 -1.40 15.50
CA GLY A 270 21.41 -1.84 14.73
C GLY A 270 21.52 -1.20 13.35
N SER A 271 22.61 -1.53 12.63
CA SER A 271 22.81 -1.16 11.24
C SER A 271 22.03 -2.10 10.30
N TYR A 272 21.92 -1.78 9.02
CA TYR A 272 21.35 -2.69 8.02
C TYR A 272 22.07 -4.05 7.96
N GLU A 273 23.37 -4.08 8.26
CA GLU A 273 24.17 -5.33 8.32
C GLU A 273 23.78 -6.19 9.52
N ASP A 274 23.35 -5.56 10.63
CA ASP A 274 22.92 -6.25 11.86
C ASP A 274 21.47 -6.79 11.76
N GLN A 275 20.71 -6.33 10.77
CA GLN A 275 19.28 -6.64 10.60
C GLN A 275 19.00 -7.82 9.65
N GLY A 276 20.05 -8.39 9.03
CA GLY A 276 19.99 -9.44 8.00
C GLY A 276 20.16 -10.87 8.51
#